data_AF-A0A150VGK0-F1
#
_entry.id   AF-A0A150VGK0-F1
#
_cell.length_a   1.000
_cell.length_b   1.000
_cell.length_c   1.000
_cell.angle_alpha   90.00
_cell.angle_beta   90.00
_cell.angle_gamma   90.00
#
_symmetry.space_group_name_H-M   'P 1'
#
loop_
_entity.id
_entity.type
_entity.pdbx_description
1 polymer ?
#
loop_
_entity_poly.entity_id
_entity_poly.type
_entity_poly.pdbx_seq_one_letter_code
_entity_poly.pdbx_strand_id
1 'polypeptide(L)' 'MAPPKRVQTSPNEGCILLAISAFQSGQFHSISAAAHAYSIDRTTLYRRIRGQPSREAYRPTNMRLTKTEEKVLL' A
#
# COMPACT_ATOMS: atom_id res chain seq x y z
N MET A 1 29.38 8.85 12.66
CA MET A 1 28.63 8.68 11.39
C MET A 1 27.34 7.96 11.70
N ALA A 2 26.18 8.54 11.39
CA ALA A 2 24.89 7.86 11.56
C ALA A 2 24.76 6.76 10.49
N PRO A 3 24.21 5.58 10.80
CA PRO A 3 24.08 4.51 9.82
C PRO A 3 23.16 4.97 8.68
N PRO A 4 23.40 4.52 7.42
CA PRO A 4 22.52 4.83 6.32
C PRO A 4 21.12 4.33 6.67
N LYS A 5 20.18 5.26 6.74
CA LYS A 5 18.76 4.98 6.90
C LYS A 5 18.39 4.02 5.78
N ARG A 6 18.18 2.73 6.12
CA ARG A 6 17.69 1.72 5.18
C ARG A 6 16.56 2.38 4.40
N VAL A 7 16.79 2.57 3.10
CA VAL A 7 15.72 2.88 2.15
C VAL A 7 14.87 1.63 2.18
N GLN A 8 13.92 1.59 3.13
CA GLN A 8 12.85 0.63 3.12
C GLN A 8 12.10 0.98 1.85
N THR A 9 12.42 0.29 0.76
CA THR A 9 11.59 0.26 -0.45
C THR A 9 10.24 -0.19 0.04
N SER A 10 9.38 0.79 0.32
CA SER A 10 7.99 0.57 0.66
C SER A 10 7.45 -0.39 -0.39
N PRO A 11 6.87 -1.53 -0.01
CA PRO A 11 6.30 -2.45 -0.99
C PRO A 11 5.41 -1.65 -1.92
N ASN A 12 5.76 -1.63 -3.21
CA ASN A 12 5.02 -0.86 -4.20
C ASN A 12 3.54 -1.22 -4.06
N GLU A 13 2.66 -0.22 -4.04
CA GLU A 13 1.21 -0.42 -3.86
C GLU A 13 0.62 -1.48 -4.81
N GLY A 14 1.21 -1.65 -6.00
CA GLY A 14 0.88 -2.74 -6.93
C GLY A 14 1.08 -4.15 -6.36
N CYS A 15 2.17 -4.41 -5.63
CA CYS A 15 2.39 -5.70 -4.97
C CYS A 15 1.35 -5.96 -3.89
N ILE A 16 0.95 -4.91 -3.14
CA ILE A 16 -0.08 -5.04 -2.10
C ILE A 16 -1.44 -5.37 -2.73
N LEU A 17 -1.80 -4.72 -3.84
CA LEU A 17 -3.03 -5.03 -4.57
C LEU A 17 -3.05 -6.47 -5.09
N LEU A 18 -1.93 -6.96 -5.62
CA LEU A 18 -1.80 -8.36 -6.06
C LEU A 18 -1.92 -9.34 -4.89
N ALA A 19 -1.33 -9.02 -3.74
CA ALA A 19 -1.46 -9.87 -2.55
C ALA A 19 -2.90 -9.89 -2.00
N ILE A 20 -3.62 -8.75 -2.06
CA ILE A 20 -5.04 -8.69 -1.68
C ILE A 20 -5.87 -9.54 -2.64
N SER A 21 -5.69 -9.39 -3.95
CA SER A 21 -6.46 -10.15 -4.92
C SER A 21 -6.20 -11.65 -4.79
N ALA A 22 -4.95 -12.08 -4.63
CA ALA A 22 -4.62 -13.49 -4.43
C ALA A 22 -5.23 -14.06 -3.12
N PHE A 23 -5.26 -13.27 -2.04
CA PHE A 23 -5.93 -13.65 -0.80
C PHE A 23 -7.46 -13.76 -0.99
N GLN A 24 -8.09 -12.79 -1.66
CA GLN A 24 -9.53 -12.79 -1.93
C GLN A 24 -9.96 -13.90 -2.91
N SER A 25 -9.10 -14.25 -3.87
CA SER A 25 -9.30 -15.37 -4.79
C SER A 25 -9.10 -16.74 -4.14
N GLY A 26 -8.78 -16.81 -2.84
CA GLY A 26 -8.60 -18.05 -2.10
C GLY A 26 -7.29 -18.79 -2.41
N GLN A 27 -6.32 -18.15 -3.07
CA GLN A 27 -5.00 -18.77 -3.31
C GLN A 27 -4.22 -18.98 -2.00
N PHE A 28 -4.53 -18.20 -0.97
CA PHE A 28 -3.89 -18.30 0.34
C PHE A 28 -4.92 -18.44 1.45
N HIS A 29 -4.72 -19.44 2.31
CA HIS A 29 -5.54 -19.70 3.50
C HIS A 29 -5.32 -18.67 4.62
N SER A 30 -4.25 -17.86 4.55
CA SER A 30 -3.94 -16.88 5.57
C SER A 30 -3.29 -15.62 4.99
N ILE A 31 -3.56 -14.49 5.63
CA ILE A 31 -2.94 -13.19 5.32
C ILE A 31 -1.42 -13.28 5.44
N SER A 32 -0.89 -14.11 6.36
CA SER A 32 0.56 -14.27 6.53
C SER A 32 1.22 -15.00 5.37
N ALA A 33 0.56 -16.03 4.83
CA ALA A 33 1.06 -16.74 3.66
C ALA A 33 1.12 -15.82 2.43
N ALA A 34 0.06 -15.03 2.19
CA ALA A 34 0.05 -14.02 1.14
C ALA A 34 1.13 -12.94 1.37
N ALA A 35 1.25 -12.42 2.59
CA ALA A 35 2.27 -11.42 2.93
C ALA A 35 3.69 -11.93 2.66
N HIS A 36 3.99 -13.17 3.06
CA HIS A 36 5.29 -13.79 2.83
C HIS A 36 5.55 -14.03 1.33
N ALA A 37 4.56 -14.53 0.59
CA ALA A 37 4.68 -14.79 -0.85
C ALA A 37 5.02 -13.53 -1.66
N TYR A 38 4.45 -12.38 -1.28
CA TYR A 38 4.68 -11.10 -1.94
C TYR A 38 5.75 -10.23 -1.27
N SER A 39 6.46 -10.75 -0.26
CA SER A 39 7.48 -10.00 0.51
C SER A 39 6.96 -8.68 1.10
N ILE A 40 5.75 -8.71 1.65
CA ILE A 40 5.06 -7.58 2.27
C ILE A 40 4.96 -7.81 3.77
N ASP A 41 5.08 -6.76 4.57
CA ASP A 41 4.75 -6.85 5.99
C ASP A 41 3.30 -7.28 6.22
N ARG A 42 3.11 -8.27 7.09
CA ARG A 42 1.77 -8.77 7.47
C ARG A 42 0.86 -7.64 7.94
N THR A 43 1.38 -6.71 8.73
CA THR A 43 0.63 -5.57 9.26
C THR A 43 0.18 -4.62 8.15
N THR A 44 1.03 -4.41 7.15
CA THR A 44 0.71 -3.61 5.95
C THR A 44 -0.40 -4.26 5.14
N LEU A 45 -0.30 -5.56 4.84
CA LEU A 45 -1.33 -6.28 4.09
C LEU A 45 -2.66 -6.33 4.86
N TYR A 46 -2.62 -6.60 6.16
CA TYR A 46 -3.80 -6.60 7.03
C TYR A 46 -4.53 -5.25 7.05
N ARG A 47 -3.79 -4.14 7.20
CA ARG A 47 -4.34 -2.78 7.15
C ARG A 47 -4.99 -2.49 5.80
N ARG A 48 -4.36 -2.94 4.70
CA ARG A 48 -4.87 -2.72 3.35
C ARG A 48 -6.15 -3.52 3.07
N ILE A 49 -6.23 -4.77 3.54
CA ILE A 49 -7.46 -5.60 3.48
C ILE A 49 -8.61 -4.96 4.28
N ARG A 50 -8.30 -4.34 5.43
CA ARG A 50 -9.28 -3.58 6.23
C ARG A 50 -9.68 -2.23 5.61
N GLY A 51 -9.15 -1.88 4.44
CA GLY A 51 -9.49 -0.63 3.76
C GLY A 51 -8.72 0.59 4.26
N GLN A 52 -7.65 0.42 5.05
CA GLN A 52 -6.80 1.55 5.46
C GLN A 52 -5.79 1.86 4.33
N PRO A 53 -5.89 3.03 3.67
CA PRO A 53 -4.97 3.37 2.60
C PRO A 53 -3.56 3.71 3.09
N SER A 54 -2.56 3.55 2.21
CA SER A 54 -1.23 4.12 2.45
C SER A 54 -1.34 5.63 2.64
N ARG A 55 -0.41 6.21 3.40
CA ARG A 55 -0.34 7.66 3.61
C ARG A 55 -0.23 8.45 2.31
N GLU A 56 0.34 7.87 1.26
CA GLU A 56 0.44 8.49 -0.06
C GLU A 56 -0.90 8.55 -0.79
N ALA A 57 -1.75 7.54 -0.59
CA ALA A 57 -3.11 7.49 -1.12
C ALA A 57 -4.15 8.13 -0.17
N TYR A 58 -3.79 8.30 1.11
CA TYR A 58 -4.59 8.96 2.12
C TYR A 58 -4.62 10.45 1.82
N ARG A 59 -5.76 10.92 1.30
CA ARG A 59 -6.05 12.35 1.27
C ARG A 59 -6.28 12.82 2.71
N PRO A 60 -5.49 13.76 3.25
CA PRO A 60 -5.89 14.42 4.47
C PRO A 60 -7.25 15.10 4.22
N THR A 61 -8.19 14.95 5.15
CA THR A 61 -9.53 15.57 5.10
C THR A 61 -9.47 17.09 4.90
N ASN A 62 -8.32 17.71 5.18
CA ASN A 62 -8.06 19.14 4.98
C ASN A 62 -7.68 19.54 3.54
N MET A 63 -7.75 18.63 2.56
CA MET A 63 -7.41 18.93 1.17
C MET A 63 -8.67 19.35 0.39
N ARG A 64 -9.04 20.64 0.47
CA ARG A 64 -10.13 21.28 -0.32
C ARG A 64 -9.78 21.50 -1.81
N LEU A 65 -8.79 20.81 -2.35
CA LEU A 65 -8.47 20.83 -3.79
C LEU A 65 -8.51 19.41 -4.37
N THR A 66 -9.44 19.20 -5.30
CA THR A 66 -9.56 17.99 -6.12
C THR A 66 -8.40 17.96 -7.11
N LYS A 67 -7.87 16.77 -7.46
CA LYS A 67 -6.77 16.58 -8.45
C LYS A 67 -7.10 17.10 -9.87
N THR A 68 -8.24 17.75 -10.06
CA THR A 68 -8.76 18.24 -11.34
C THR A 68 -8.14 19.56 -11.79
N GLU A 69 -7.48 20.31 -10.90
CA GLU A 69 -6.87 21.61 -11.26
C GLU A 69 -5.41 21.50 -11.75
N GLU A 70 -4.70 20.41 -11.48
CA GLU A 70 -3.30 20.23 -11.94
C GLU A 70 -3.20 19.72 -13.39
N LYS A 71 -4.16 20.05 -14.25
CA LYS A 71 -4.16 19.63 -15.66
C LYS A 71 -4.51 20.74 -16.67
N VAL A 72 -4.54 22.01 -16.27
CA VAL A 72 -4.84 23.13 -17.18
C VAL A 72 -3.76 24.21 -17.15
N LEU A 73 -2.49 23.80 -17.11
CA LEU A 73 -1.33 24.66 -17.42
C LEU A 73 -0.34 23.91 -18.33
N LEU A 74 -0.85 23.35 -19.42
CA LEU A 74 -0.07 23.00 -20.61
C LEU A 74 -0.77 23.57 -21.85
#